data_AF-A0A9Q9BDE4-F1
#
_entry.id   AF-A0A9Q9BDE4-F1
#
_cell.length_a   1.000
_cell.length_b   1.000
_cell.length_c   1.000
_cell.angle_alpha   90.00
_cell.angle_beta   90.00
_cell.angle_gamma   90.00
#
_symmetry.space_group_name_H-M   'P 1'
#
loop_
_entity.id
_entity.type
_entity.pdbx_description
1 polymer ?
#
loop_
_entity_poly.entity_id
_entity_poly.type
_entity_poly.pdbx_seq_one_letter_code
_entity_poly.pdbx_strand_id
1 'polypeptide(L)'
;MEDNEKGNKKIEVIDFSFFNEDAKLSEYGKALHELRKDGVDKIASLKNHIYALKKNRLIDDSVKDSYIEEYKKEIEEAKKIALENKASEKKLAAEAVAYSNKLFNDNIKDFIKSENQKQEQYKAEYENQAASIMQENELAKKEAYDGFAETKDSGELNRKLNVLKFQLKSSLAEAKNKYRDALAASKEAKNQAYIDHVQKNISLRNGRTNFKENMILNFKDYVYKFKLSSFLLSNGLYLAILVFFIVCIIVAPISGNGNLLSLPNIFTILEQASTRMFYALGVAGLILLAGTDLSIGRMVALGSVITGLILHPGLNIVTFFGLGPWDFTAMPMVWRLILSLGLSILFCVLFSAFAGVFSARLKIHPFISTLATQLIIYGLLFFGTSGTPVGSIDNEVKDLLGGRWILGIVNNEMITLPKLIIPALVAIVIAWFIWNKTVFGKNMYAVGGNAEAAAVSGISVFRVTMGVFIMAGVFYGVGSFLEAFRANASAGTGQGYELDAIAACVVGGISFNGGIGKISGAVIGVIIFTSLTYCLTFLGIDTNLQFVFKGFIIIAAVALDSVKYLKKK
;
A
#
# COMPACT_ATOMS: atom_id res chain seq x y z
N MET A 1 -67.07 6.81 4.72
CA MET A 1 -67.58 5.68 3.94
C MET A 1 -67.26 5.98 2.50
N GLU A 2 -66.62 5.01 1.85
CA GLU A 2 -66.19 4.96 0.45
C GLU A 2 -64.97 5.81 0.04
N ASP A 3 -64.08 5.14 -0.71
CA ASP A 3 -62.85 5.59 -1.37
C ASP A 3 -61.58 5.79 -0.53
N ASN A 4 -60.99 4.67 -0.07
CA ASN A 4 -59.52 4.54 -0.03
C ASN A 4 -59.03 3.08 -0.17
N GLU A 5 -59.69 2.31 -1.04
CA GLU A 5 -59.34 0.93 -1.39
C GLU A 5 -58.63 0.86 -2.75
N LYS A 6 -57.51 1.56 -2.93
CA LYS A 6 -56.65 1.35 -4.10
C LYS A 6 -55.18 1.42 -3.72
N GLY A 7 -54.55 0.24 -3.64
CA GLY A 7 -53.11 0.13 -3.90
C GLY A 7 -52.25 -0.61 -2.88
N ASN A 8 -52.80 -1.33 -1.91
CA ASN A 8 -51.96 -2.22 -1.09
C ASN A 8 -51.78 -3.58 -1.80
N LYS A 9 -51.03 -3.59 -2.91
CA LYS A 9 -50.47 -4.85 -3.43
C LYS A 9 -49.51 -5.36 -2.35
N LYS A 10 -49.96 -6.33 -1.56
CA LYS A 10 -49.10 -7.18 -0.73
C LYS A 10 -47.97 -7.67 -1.63
N ILE A 11 -46.79 -7.08 -1.47
CA ILE A 11 -45.57 -7.60 -2.06
C ILE A 11 -45.29 -8.90 -1.30
N GLU A 12 -45.29 -10.03 -2.00
CA GLU A 12 -44.71 -11.25 -1.45
C GLU A 12 -43.29 -10.92 -1.03
N VAL A 13 -43.05 -10.88 0.29
CA VAL A 13 -41.71 -10.76 0.84
C VAL A 13 -41.04 -12.08 0.54
N ILE A 14 -40.40 -12.15 -0.62
CA ILE A 14 -39.56 -13.27 -1.00
C ILE A 14 -38.34 -13.21 -0.11
N ASP A 15 -38.32 -14.04 0.94
CA ASP A 15 -37.12 -14.32 1.70
C ASP A 15 -36.17 -15.17 0.84
N PHE A 16 -34.87 -14.95 0.98
CA PHE A 16 -33.87 -15.68 0.20
C PHE A 16 -33.65 -17.12 0.73
N SER A 17 -34.56 -17.62 1.56
CA SER A 17 -34.53 -18.92 2.24
C SER A 17 -34.72 -20.14 1.33
N PHE A 18 -34.89 -19.96 0.01
CA PHE A 18 -35.15 -21.03 -0.95
C PHE A 18 -34.17 -22.21 -0.89
N PHE A 19 -32.89 -21.97 -0.54
CA PHE A 19 -31.91 -23.06 -0.41
C PHE A 19 -32.13 -23.99 0.79
N ASN A 20 -32.85 -23.52 1.81
CA ASN A 20 -33.17 -24.31 3.00
C ASN A 20 -34.56 -24.94 2.89
N GLU A 21 -35.44 -24.34 2.09
CA GLU A 21 -36.82 -24.80 1.89
C GLU A 21 -36.98 -25.78 0.71
N ASP A 22 -36.01 -25.85 -0.21
CA ASP A 22 -36.08 -26.78 -1.36
C ASP A 22 -35.87 -28.25 -0.93
N ALA A 23 -36.92 -29.05 -1.12
CA ALA A 23 -36.96 -30.46 -0.75
C ALA A 23 -35.90 -31.31 -1.47
N LYS A 24 -35.62 -31.01 -2.76
CA LYS A 24 -34.69 -31.78 -3.59
C LYS A 24 -33.24 -31.50 -3.21
N LEU A 25 -32.91 -30.27 -2.86
CA LEU A 25 -31.60 -29.89 -2.36
C LEU A 25 -31.32 -30.46 -0.97
N SER A 26 -32.36 -30.56 -0.13
CA SER A 26 -32.30 -31.26 1.16
C SER A 26 -32.05 -32.76 0.98
N GLU A 27 -32.70 -33.40 0.01
CA GLU A 27 -32.48 -34.80 -0.35
C GLU A 27 -31.03 -35.05 -0.82
N TYR A 28 -30.51 -34.22 -1.72
CA TYR A 28 -29.10 -34.29 -2.13
C TYR A 28 -28.14 -34.12 -0.94
N GLY A 29 -28.45 -33.21 -0.01
CA GLY A 29 -27.67 -33.02 1.21
C GLY A 29 -27.61 -34.27 2.08
N LYS A 30 -28.75 -34.93 2.30
CA LYS A 30 -28.84 -36.18 3.07
C LYS A 30 -28.08 -37.31 2.38
N ALA A 31 -28.25 -37.48 1.07
CA ALA A 31 -27.56 -38.51 0.30
C ALA A 31 -26.04 -38.30 0.28
N LEU A 32 -25.58 -37.05 0.18
CA LEU A 32 -24.15 -36.71 0.30
C LEU A 32 -23.61 -36.95 1.71
N HIS A 33 -24.38 -36.63 2.75
CA HIS A 33 -23.98 -36.91 4.13
C HIS A 33 -23.82 -38.41 4.37
N GLU A 34 -24.75 -39.24 3.88
CA GLU A 34 -24.66 -40.70 4.04
C GLU A 34 -23.41 -41.28 3.38
N LEU A 35 -23.04 -40.79 2.19
CA LEU A 35 -21.81 -41.21 1.51
C LEU A 35 -20.51 -40.74 2.22
N ARG A 36 -20.59 -39.70 3.05
CA ARG A 36 -19.42 -39.05 3.68
C ARG A 36 -19.21 -39.40 5.14
N LYS A 37 -20.29 -39.71 5.87
CA LYS A 37 -20.32 -39.91 7.33
C LYS A 37 -19.22 -40.86 7.81
N ASP A 38 -19.15 -42.04 7.22
CA ASP A 38 -18.21 -43.09 7.66
C ASP A 38 -16.86 -43.05 6.93
N GLY A 39 -16.70 -42.13 5.97
CA GLY A 39 -15.49 -41.94 5.19
C GLY A 39 -14.82 -40.59 5.49
N VAL A 40 -15.09 -39.60 4.65
CA VAL A 40 -14.40 -38.30 4.68
C VAL A 40 -14.66 -37.53 5.98
N ASP A 41 -15.89 -37.57 6.50
CA ASP A 41 -16.27 -36.82 7.70
C ASP A 41 -15.67 -37.45 8.96
N LYS A 42 -15.65 -38.79 9.03
CA LYS A 42 -14.94 -39.55 10.07
C LYS A 42 -13.43 -39.27 10.06
N ILE A 43 -12.80 -39.18 8.87
CA ILE A 43 -11.38 -38.81 8.77
C ILE A 43 -11.13 -37.40 9.31
N ALA A 44 -12.01 -36.44 8.98
CA ALA A 44 -11.88 -35.06 9.42
C ALA A 44 -12.04 -34.93 10.95
N SER A 45 -13.03 -35.59 11.54
CA SER A 45 -13.25 -35.59 12.99
C SER A 45 -12.06 -36.22 13.74
N LEU A 46 -11.59 -37.38 13.30
CA LEU A 46 -10.43 -38.05 13.91
C LEU A 46 -9.16 -37.22 13.82
N LYS A 47 -8.90 -36.51 12.71
CA LYS A 47 -7.79 -35.57 12.59
C LYS A 47 -7.90 -34.38 13.57
N ASN A 48 -9.10 -33.87 13.77
CA ASN A 48 -9.34 -32.79 14.74
C ASN A 48 -9.11 -33.31 16.17
N HIS A 49 -9.55 -34.52 16.50
CA HIS A 49 -9.26 -35.17 17.77
C HIS A 49 -7.75 -35.34 17.99
N ILE A 50 -7.00 -35.79 16.99
CA ILE A 50 -5.53 -35.90 17.04
C ILE A 50 -4.89 -34.52 17.29
N TYR A 51 -5.33 -33.47 16.59
CA TYR A 51 -4.81 -32.12 16.78
C TYR A 51 -5.09 -31.59 18.20
N ALA A 52 -6.31 -31.81 18.71
CA ALA A 52 -6.69 -31.44 20.07
C ALA A 52 -5.87 -32.20 21.11
N LEU A 53 -5.65 -33.51 20.92
CA LEU A 53 -4.83 -34.35 21.80
C LEU A 53 -3.38 -33.84 21.88
N LYS A 54 -2.77 -33.51 20.72
CA LYS A 54 -1.39 -33.00 20.64
C LYS A 54 -1.21 -31.65 21.34
N LYS A 55 -2.27 -30.82 21.37
CA LYS A 55 -2.23 -29.51 22.03
C LYS A 55 -2.49 -29.60 23.54
N ASN A 56 -3.10 -30.69 24.01
CA ASN A 56 -3.42 -30.90 25.42
C ASN A 56 -2.15 -31.20 26.23
N ARG A 57 -1.88 -30.37 27.25
CA ARG A 57 -0.71 -30.49 28.13
C ARG A 57 -0.97 -31.30 29.41
N LEU A 58 -2.21 -31.74 29.64
CA LEU A 58 -2.64 -32.44 30.86
C LEU A 58 -2.58 -33.98 30.75
N ILE A 59 -2.36 -34.51 29.54
CA ILE A 59 -2.28 -35.94 29.26
C ILE A 59 -0.81 -36.31 29.06
N ASP A 60 -0.40 -37.47 29.59
CA ASP A 60 0.94 -38.03 29.39
C ASP A 60 1.19 -38.39 27.91
N ASP A 61 2.43 -38.21 27.44
CA ASP A 61 2.78 -38.41 26.03
C ASP A 61 2.64 -39.88 25.60
N SER A 62 2.90 -40.85 26.49
CA SER A 62 2.70 -42.28 26.19
C SER A 62 1.22 -42.61 25.94
N VAL A 63 0.33 -41.99 26.73
CA VAL A 63 -1.12 -42.16 26.58
C VAL A 63 -1.60 -41.49 25.30
N LYS A 64 -1.08 -40.31 24.95
CA LYS A 64 -1.42 -39.65 23.68
C LYS A 64 -1.07 -40.52 22.48
N ASP A 65 0.11 -41.12 22.48
CA ASP A 65 0.58 -41.95 21.37
C ASP A 65 -0.32 -43.17 21.16
N SER A 66 -0.81 -43.79 22.23
CA SER A 66 -1.75 -44.91 22.14
C SER A 66 -3.07 -44.56 21.44
N TYR A 67 -3.72 -43.45 21.85
CA TYR A 67 -4.94 -42.96 21.20
C TYR A 67 -4.70 -42.50 19.77
N ILE A 68 -3.54 -41.90 19.49
CA ILE A 68 -3.16 -41.48 18.13
C ILE A 68 -3.02 -42.70 17.22
N GLU A 69 -2.43 -43.80 17.69
CA GLU A 69 -2.34 -45.05 16.92
C GLU A 69 -3.71 -45.70 16.67
N GLU A 70 -4.61 -45.67 17.65
CA GLU A 70 -6.00 -46.13 17.47
C GLU A 70 -6.74 -45.30 16.42
N TYR A 71 -6.70 -43.97 16.53
CA TYR A 71 -7.31 -43.08 15.54
C TYR A 71 -6.68 -43.22 14.15
N LYS A 72 -5.39 -43.52 14.04
CA LYS A 72 -4.74 -43.79 12.75
C LYS A 72 -5.30 -45.06 12.08
N LYS A 73 -5.55 -46.13 12.85
CA LYS A 73 -6.17 -47.36 12.32
C LYS A 73 -7.58 -47.10 11.81
N GLU A 74 -8.40 -46.38 12.57
CA GLU A 74 -9.74 -45.99 12.14
C GLU A 74 -9.71 -45.08 10.91
N ILE A 75 -8.71 -44.20 10.78
CA ILE A 75 -8.52 -43.38 9.57
C ILE A 75 -8.24 -44.26 8.34
N GLU A 76 -7.48 -45.35 8.46
CA GLU A 76 -7.22 -46.25 7.34
C GLU A 76 -8.47 -47.01 6.88
N GLU A 77 -9.33 -47.41 7.81
CA GLU A 77 -10.63 -48.01 7.49
C GLU A 77 -11.55 -47.00 6.79
N ALA A 78 -11.68 -45.80 7.34
CA ALA A 78 -12.47 -44.72 6.75
C ALA A 78 -11.94 -44.28 5.37
N LYS A 79 -10.62 -44.38 5.13
CA LYS A 79 -10.02 -44.11 3.81
C LYS A 79 -10.47 -45.10 2.74
N LYS A 80 -10.63 -46.38 3.08
CA LYS A 80 -11.12 -47.40 2.14
C LYS A 80 -12.56 -47.09 1.70
N ILE A 81 -13.43 -46.82 2.67
CA ILE A 81 -14.83 -46.43 2.44
C ILE A 81 -14.91 -45.14 1.61
N ALA A 82 -14.07 -44.14 1.93
CA ALA A 82 -14.01 -42.90 1.16
C ALA A 82 -13.53 -43.10 -0.29
N LEU A 83 -12.67 -44.11 -0.54
CA LEU A 83 -12.20 -44.44 -1.89
C LEU A 83 -13.31 -45.09 -2.73
N GLU A 84 -14.06 -46.01 -2.12
CA GLU A 84 -15.20 -46.70 -2.74
C GLU A 84 -16.31 -45.70 -3.10
N ASN A 85 -16.66 -44.80 -2.18
CA ASN A 85 -17.72 -43.81 -2.39
C ASN A 85 -17.31 -42.62 -3.27
N LYS A 86 -16.02 -42.46 -3.59
CA LYS A 86 -15.46 -41.27 -4.26
C LYS A 86 -16.12 -40.93 -5.59
N ALA A 87 -16.41 -41.94 -6.42
CA ALA A 87 -17.01 -41.75 -7.73
C ALA A 87 -18.48 -41.30 -7.63
N SER A 88 -19.24 -41.98 -6.77
CA SER A 88 -20.65 -41.69 -6.48
C SER A 88 -20.81 -40.32 -5.83
N GLU A 89 -19.98 -39.99 -4.84
CA GLU A 89 -19.96 -38.68 -4.18
C GLU A 89 -19.68 -37.56 -5.19
N LYS A 90 -18.66 -37.74 -6.05
CA LYS A 90 -18.30 -36.73 -7.06
C LYS A 90 -19.44 -36.47 -8.04
N LYS A 91 -20.11 -37.52 -8.51
CA LYS A 91 -21.25 -37.41 -9.43
C LYS A 91 -22.43 -36.71 -8.77
N LEU A 92 -22.82 -37.17 -7.59
CA LEU A 92 -23.95 -36.61 -6.83
C LEU A 92 -23.70 -35.15 -6.43
N ALA A 93 -22.48 -34.81 -6.03
CA ALA A 93 -22.11 -33.43 -5.71
C ALA A 93 -22.16 -32.52 -6.95
N ALA A 94 -21.79 -33.02 -8.13
CA ALA A 94 -21.89 -32.27 -9.38
C ALA A 94 -23.36 -32.02 -9.77
N GLU A 95 -24.22 -33.03 -9.64
CA GLU A 95 -25.67 -32.91 -9.89
C GLU A 95 -26.34 -31.94 -8.90
N ALA A 96 -26.01 -32.04 -7.61
CA ALA A 96 -26.51 -31.15 -6.58
C ALA A 96 -26.09 -29.69 -6.80
N VAL A 97 -24.83 -29.45 -7.18
CA VAL A 97 -24.33 -28.10 -7.51
C VAL A 97 -24.98 -27.56 -8.79
N ALA A 98 -25.18 -28.40 -9.80
CA ALA A 98 -25.88 -27.99 -11.03
C ALA A 98 -27.32 -27.58 -10.74
N TYR A 99 -28.03 -28.34 -9.88
CA TYR A 99 -29.37 -28.01 -9.43
C TYR A 99 -29.41 -26.71 -8.60
N SER A 100 -28.48 -26.56 -7.64
CA SER A 100 -28.30 -25.34 -6.84
C SER A 100 -28.10 -24.09 -7.71
N ASN A 101 -27.21 -24.17 -8.71
CA ASN A 101 -26.96 -23.07 -9.65
C ASN A 101 -28.19 -22.74 -10.50
N LYS A 102 -28.96 -23.75 -10.92
CA LYS A 102 -30.20 -23.55 -11.68
C LYS A 102 -31.23 -22.83 -10.82
N LEU A 103 -31.50 -23.33 -9.62
CA LEU A 103 -32.42 -22.74 -8.65
C LEU A 103 -32.05 -21.28 -8.33
N PHE A 104 -30.76 -21.01 -8.15
CA PHE A 104 -30.26 -19.65 -7.97
C PHE A 104 -30.60 -18.74 -9.16
N ASN A 105 -30.28 -19.17 -10.38
CA ASN A 105 -30.45 -18.36 -11.58
C ASN A 105 -31.93 -18.07 -11.89
N ASP A 106 -32.81 -19.02 -11.57
CA ASP A 106 -34.24 -18.88 -11.79
C ASP A 106 -34.84 -17.85 -10.80
N ASN A 107 -34.43 -17.88 -9.52
CA ASN A 107 -35.02 -17.06 -8.46
C ASN A 107 -34.34 -15.70 -8.20
N ILE A 108 -33.03 -15.56 -8.50
CA ILE A 108 -32.26 -14.35 -8.14
C ILE A 108 -32.77 -13.10 -8.82
N LYS A 109 -33.31 -13.22 -10.05
CA LYS A 109 -33.83 -12.07 -10.81
C LYS A 109 -35.05 -11.47 -10.11
N ASP A 110 -35.97 -12.33 -9.67
CA ASP A 110 -37.19 -11.92 -8.99
C ASP A 110 -36.89 -11.36 -7.59
N PHE A 111 -35.92 -11.96 -6.88
CA PHE A 111 -35.43 -11.43 -5.61
C PHE A 111 -34.79 -10.04 -5.75
N ILE A 112 -33.93 -9.83 -6.76
CA ILE A 112 -33.34 -8.51 -6.99
C ILE A 112 -34.42 -7.48 -7.35
N LYS A 113 -35.43 -7.90 -8.11
CA LYS A 113 -36.56 -7.06 -8.49
C LYS A 113 -37.42 -6.66 -7.28
N SER A 114 -37.74 -7.60 -6.40
CA SER A 114 -38.51 -7.32 -5.18
C SER A 114 -37.74 -6.38 -4.25
N GLU A 115 -36.43 -6.57 -4.11
CA GLU A 115 -35.57 -5.68 -3.33
C GLU A 115 -35.43 -4.28 -3.97
N ASN A 116 -35.42 -4.17 -5.30
CA ASN A 116 -35.46 -2.87 -5.97
C ASN A 116 -36.79 -2.14 -5.69
N GLN A 117 -37.91 -2.85 -5.69
CA GLN A 117 -39.22 -2.28 -5.34
C GLN A 117 -39.26 -1.79 -3.89
N LYS A 118 -38.69 -2.54 -2.95
CA LYS A 118 -38.54 -2.07 -1.55
C LYS A 118 -37.75 -0.75 -1.48
N GLN A 119 -36.68 -0.62 -2.27
CA GLN A 119 -35.90 0.64 -2.31
C GLN A 119 -36.71 1.83 -2.82
N GLU A 120 -37.56 1.62 -3.83
CA GLU A 120 -38.49 2.66 -4.31
C GLU A 120 -39.52 3.04 -3.24
N GLN A 121 -40.06 2.06 -2.51
CA GLN A 121 -40.98 2.30 -1.40
C GLN A 121 -40.32 3.08 -0.26
N TYR A 122 -39.11 2.68 0.17
CA TYR A 122 -38.37 3.42 1.21
C TYR A 122 -38.08 4.86 0.79
N LYS A 123 -37.86 5.10 -0.50
CA LYS A 123 -37.68 6.45 -1.03
C LYS A 123 -38.97 7.27 -0.95
N ALA A 124 -40.10 6.69 -1.36
CA ALA A 124 -41.40 7.35 -1.27
C ALA A 124 -41.82 7.62 0.19
N GLU A 125 -41.56 6.68 1.09
CA GLU A 125 -41.82 6.84 2.53
C GLU A 125 -40.97 7.97 3.14
N TYR A 126 -39.69 8.04 2.77
CA TYR A 126 -38.81 9.14 3.17
C TYR A 126 -39.28 10.50 2.63
N GLU A 127 -39.68 10.58 1.37
CA GLU A 127 -40.19 11.82 0.76
C GLU A 127 -41.47 12.29 1.46
N ASN A 128 -42.39 11.38 1.77
CA ASN A 128 -43.62 11.68 2.52
C ASN A 128 -43.32 12.13 3.96
N GLN A 129 -42.45 11.44 4.69
CA GLN A 129 -42.04 11.82 6.05
C GLN A 129 -41.30 13.16 6.07
N ALA A 130 -40.42 13.42 5.10
CA ALA A 130 -39.72 14.70 4.99
C ALA A 130 -40.72 15.85 4.72
N ALA A 131 -41.71 15.62 3.85
CA ALA A 131 -42.75 16.61 3.56
C ALA A 131 -43.62 16.90 4.79
N SER A 132 -44.04 15.88 5.55
CA SER A 132 -44.83 16.10 6.77
C SER A 132 -44.05 16.86 7.84
N ILE A 133 -42.78 16.51 8.05
CA ILE A 133 -41.88 17.21 8.98
C ILE A 133 -41.71 18.69 8.58
N MET A 134 -41.57 18.97 7.29
CA MET A 134 -41.47 20.34 6.79
C MET A 134 -42.77 21.12 7.00
N GLN A 135 -43.91 20.51 6.71
CA GLN A 135 -45.23 21.13 6.87
C GLN A 135 -45.55 21.43 8.34
N GLU A 136 -45.28 20.49 9.25
CA GLU A 136 -45.42 20.69 10.70
C GLU A 136 -44.54 21.84 11.20
N ASN A 137 -43.30 21.93 10.71
CA ASN A 137 -42.39 23.02 11.09
C ASN A 137 -42.85 24.38 10.55
N GLU A 138 -43.43 24.43 9.35
CA GLU A 138 -44.02 25.65 8.80
C GLU A 138 -45.25 26.10 9.59
N LEU A 139 -46.10 25.16 10.02
CA LEU A 139 -47.26 25.45 10.84
C LEU A 139 -46.85 25.97 12.22
N ALA A 140 -45.90 25.31 12.88
CA ALA A 140 -45.35 25.76 14.17
C ALA A 140 -44.63 27.12 14.08
N LYS A 141 -44.02 27.44 12.92
CA LYS A 141 -43.47 28.79 12.67
C LYS A 141 -44.58 29.83 12.59
N LYS A 142 -45.67 29.55 11.87
CA LYS A 142 -46.82 30.47 11.78
C LYS A 142 -47.40 30.76 13.16
N GLU A 143 -47.62 29.72 13.98
CA GLU A 143 -48.07 29.89 15.37
C GLU A 143 -47.10 30.73 16.22
N ALA A 144 -45.79 30.56 16.03
CA ALA A 144 -44.80 31.38 16.71
C ALA A 144 -44.87 32.86 16.28
N TYR A 145 -45.11 33.14 14.99
CA TYR A 145 -45.32 34.50 14.49
C TYR A 145 -46.64 35.11 14.96
N ASP A 146 -47.72 34.33 15.02
CA ASP A 146 -49.02 34.77 15.52
C ASP A 146 -48.95 35.11 17.02
N GLY A 147 -48.29 34.28 17.83
CA GLY A 147 -48.03 34.57 19.24
C GLY A 147 -47.10 35.77 19.48
N PHE A 148 -46.22 36.10 18.52
CA PHE A 148 -45.47 37.35 18.53
C PHE A 148 -46.35 38.57 18.20
N ALA A 149 -47.33 38.42 17.30
CA ALA A 149 -48.26 39.51 17.01
C ALA A 149 -49.06 39.93 18.26
N GLU A 150 -49.31 38.99 19.18
CA GLU A 150 -49.96 39.23 20.46
C GLU A 150 -49.02 39.82 21.53
N THR A 151 -47.81 39.26 21.72
CA THR A 151 -46.91 39.62 22.84
C THR A 151 -45.88 40.70 22.48
N LYS A 152 -45.53 40.86 21.20
CA LYS A 152 -44.46 41.75 20.66
C LYS A 152 -43.05 41.53 21.22
N ASP A 153 -42.78 40.42 21.91
CA ASP A 153 -41.44 40.10 22.41
C ASP A 153 -40.56 39.45 21.33
N SER A 154 -39.61 40.22 20.80
CA SER A 154 -38.68 39.78 19.76
C SER A 154 -37.63 38.77 20.27
N GLY A 155 -37.33 38.78 21.57
CA GLY A 155 -36.37 37.85 22.19
C GLY A 155 -36.94 36.44 22.32
N GLU A 156 -38.21 36.33 22.70
CA GLU A 156 -38.92 35.05 22.81
C GLU A 156 -39.14 34.40 21.44
N LEU A 157 -39.55 35.17 20.44
CA LEU A 157 -39.73 34.70 19.06
C LEU A 157 -38.44 34.08 18.49
N ASN A 158 -37.31 34.79 18.65
CA ASN A 158 -36.01 34.30 18.15
C ASN A 158 -35.56 33.00 18.84
N ARG A 159 -35.86 32.84 20.14
CA ARG A 159 -35.59 31.58 20.86
C ARG A 159 -36.45 30.44 20.30
N LYS A 160 -37.76 30.65 20.12
CA LYS A 160 -38.67 29.64 19.55
C LYS A 160 -38.27 29.24 18.12
N LEU A 161 -37.95 30.21 17.25
CA LEU A 161 -37.52 29.93 15.88
C LEU A 161 -36.20 29.15 15.82
N ASN A 162 -35.25 29.44 16.71
CA ASN A 162 -34.01 28.67 16.80
C ASN A 162 -34.28 27.23 17.24
N VAL A 163 -35.13 27.02 18.25
CA VAL A 163 -35.53 25.66 18.70
C VAL A 163 -36.18 24.88 17.56
N LEU A 164 -37.15 25.49 16.85
CA LEU A 164 -37.82 24.87 15.70
C LEU A 164 -36.83 24.53 14.57
N LYS A 165 -35.81 25.37 14.34
CA LYS A 165 -34.75 25.10 13.36
C LYS A 165 -33.89 23.90 13.76
N PHE A 166 -33.53 23.78 15.04
CA PHE A 166 -32.78 22.62 15.54
C PHE A 166 -33.61 21.33 15.48
N GLN A 167 -34.89 21.40 15.88
CA GLN A 167 -35.82 20.27 15.81
C GLN A 167 -36.00 19.78 14.37
N LEU A 168 -36.25 20.69 13.42
CA LEU A 168 -36.35 20.36 11.99
C LEU A 168 -35.09 19.64 11.48
N LYS A 169 -33.91 20.17 11.82
CA LYS A 169 -32.65 19.58 11.40
C LYS A 169 -32.46 18.18 11.99
N SER A 170 -32.85 17.99 13.26
CA SER A 170 -32.75 16.70 13.95
C SER A 170 -33.72 15.67 13.37
N SER A 171 -34.98 16.03 13.17
CA SER A 171 -36.02 15.12 12.65
C SER A 171 -35.75 14.72 11.20
N LEU A 172 -35.33 15.67 10.35
CA LEU A 172 -34.90 15.35 8.98
C LEU A 172 -33.65 14.45 8.95
N ALA A 173 -32.72 14.64 9.89
CA ALA A 173 -31.54 13.77 10.00
C ALA A 173 -31.94 12.35 10.43
N GLU A 174 -32.88 12.21 11.36
CA GLU A 174 -33.40 10.91 11.80
C GLU A 174 -34.14 10.18 10.66
N ALA A 175 -35.05 10.85 9.97
CA ALA A 175 -35.76 10.28 8.80
C ALA A 175 -34.78 9.85 7.71
N LYS A 176 -33.76 10.67 7.43
CA LYS A 176 -32.69 10.34 6.48
C LYS A 176 -31.86 9.14 6.91
N ASN A 177 -31.57 9.00 8.21
CA ASN A 177 -30.84 7.84 8.73
C ASN A 177 -31.66 6.56 8.60
N LYS A 178 -32.95 6.57 8.97
CA LYS A 178 -33.87 5.43 8.80
C LYS A 178 -33.93 4.98 7.34
N TYR A 179 -34.10 5.92 6.41
CA TYR A 179 -34.06 5.63 4.96
C TYR A 179 -32.73 5.01 4.53
N ARG A 180 -31.60 5.55 5.01
CA ARG A 180 -30.27 5.04 4.68
C ARG A 180 -30.04 3.62 5.21
N ASP A 181 -30.52 3.34 6.42
CA ASP A 181 -30.38 2.03 7.06
C ASP A 181 -31.25 0.98 6.36
N ALA A 182 -32.48 1.34 5.97
CA ALA A 182 -33.35 0.48 5.15
C ALA A 182 -32.72 0.18 3.76
N LEU A 183 -32.13 1.20 3.13
CA LEU A 183 -31.44 1.04 1.84
C LEU A 183 -30.16 0.19 1.99
N ALA A 184 -29.46 0.29 3.12
CA ALA A 184 -28.31 -0.55 3.44
C ALA A 184 -28.72 -2.01 3.65
N ALA A 185 -29.79 -2.27 4.41
CA ALA A 185 -30.34 -3.61 4.64
C ALA A 185 -30.73 -4.29 3.32
N SER A 186 -31.39 -3.56 2.42
CA SER A 186 -31.74 -4.09 1.08
C SER A 186 -30.50 -4.42 0.22
N LYS A 187 -29.46 -3.57 0.28
CA LYS A 187 -28.19 -3.85 -0.41
C LYS A 187 -27.47 -5.05 0.19
N GLU A 188 -27.50 -5.20 1.51
CA GLU A 188 -26.91 -6.31 2.23
C GLU A 188 -27.63 -7.61 1.89
N ALA A 189 -28.97 -7.63 1.85
CA ALA A 189 -29.75 -8.79 1.43
C ALA A 189 -29.37 -9.29 0.03
N LYS A 190 -29.17 -8.39 -0.95
CA LYS A 190 -28.69 -8.74 -2.30
C LYS A 190 -27.29 -9.36 -2.31
N ASN A 191 -26.40 -8.89 -1.45
CA ASN A 191 -25.05 -9.43 -1.35
C ASN A 191 -25.04 -10.79 -0.62
N GLN A 192 -25.80 -10.88 0.48
CA GLN A 192 -25.96 -12.08 1.30
C GLN A 192 -26.53 -13.23 0.47
N ALA A 193 -27.52 -12.96 -0.39
CA ALA A 193 -28.06 -13.92 -1.33
C ALA A 193 -26.98 -14.62 -2.18
N TYR A 194 -25.97 -13.86 -2.63
CA TYR A 194 -24.87 -14.43 -3.40
C TYR A 194 -23.87 -15.20 -2.53
N ILE A 195 -23.60 -14.70 -1.31
CA ILE A 195 -22.75 -15.37 -0.32
C ILE A 195 -23.35 -16.73 0.04
N ASP A 196 -24.64 -16.78 0.37
CA ASP A 196 -25.36 -17.98 0.77
C ASP A 196 -25.36 -19.03 -0.35
N HIS A 197 -25.56 -18.60 -1.60
CA HIS A 197 -25.43 -19.48 -2.77
C HIS A 197 -24.04 -20.12 -2.89
N VAL A 198 -22.98 -19.31 -2.79
CA VAL A 198 -21.60 -19.83 -2.89
C VAL A 198 -21.27 -20.73 -1.70
N GLN A 199 -21.70 -20.37 -0.48
CA GLN A 199 -21.54 -21.20 0.72
C GLN A 199 -22.30 -22.52 0.59
N LYS A 200 -23.50 -22.52 0.02
CA LYS A 200 -24.26 -23.75 -0.26
C LYS A 200 -23.50 -24.64 -1.24
N ASN A 201 -22.99 -24.10 -2.36
CA ASN A 201 -22.17 -24.87 -3.30
C ASN A 201 -20.89 -25.42 -2.65
N ILE A 202 -20.24 -24.65 -1.76
CA ILE A 202 -19.08 -25.12 -0.99
C ILE A 202 -19.48 -26.29 -0.07
N SER A 203 -20.62 -26.21 0.63
CA SER A 203 -21.11 -27.29 1.50
C SER A 203 -21.40 -28.58 0.72
N LEU A 204 -22.03 -28.46 -0.46
CA LEU A 204 -22.30 -29.59 -1.35
C LEU A 204 -21.01 -30.24 -1.86
N ARG A 205 -19.90 -29.49 -1.97
CA ARG A 205 -18.57 -29.99 -2.36
C ARG A 205 -17.65 -30.31 -1.18
N ASN A 206 -18.19 -30.48 0.02
CA ASN A 206 -17.43 -30.78 1.23
C ASN A 206 -16.29 -29.77 1.49
N GLY A 207 -16.62 -28.47 1.49
CA GLY A 207 -15.68 -27.41 1.78
C GLY A 207 -14.74 -27.02 0.62
N ARG A 208 -14.80 -27.73 -0.52
CA ARG A 208 -13.98 -27.38 -1.69
C ARG A 208 -14.51 -26.13 -2.39
N THR A 209 -13.63 -25.14 -2.55
CA THR A 209 -13.93 -23.88 -3.25
C THR A 209 -13.71 -24.01 -4.75
N ASN A 210 -14.38 -23.16 -5.52
CA ASN A 210 -14.18 -23.04 -6.96
C ASN A 210 -13.59 -21.67 -7.28
N PHE A 211 -12.53 -21.63 -8.09
CA PHE A 211 -11.85 -20.40 -8.44
C PHE A 211 -12.78 -19.36 -9.08
N LYS A 212 -13.69 -19.79 -9.98
CA LYS A 212 -14.63 -18.88 -10.66
C LYS A 212 -15.62 -18.27 -9.66
N GLU A 213 -16.18 -19.09 -8.77
CA GLU A 213 -17.11 -18.62 -7.73
C GLU A 213 -16.41 -17.67 -6.75
N ASN A 214 -15.20 -17.99 -6.30
CA ASN A 214 -14.42 -17.13 -5.41
C ASN A 214 -14.08 -15.78 -6.08
N MET A 215 -13.72 -15.78 -7.36
CA MET A 215 -13.43 -14.55 -8.09
C MET A 215 -14.67 -13.65 -8.18
N ILE A 216 -15.84 -14.21 -8.50
CA ILE A 216 -17.09 -13.44 -8.58
C ILE A 216 -17.53 -12.97 -7.19
N LEU A 217 -17.39 -13.81 -6.15
CA LEU A 217 -17.69 -13.46 -4.76
C LEU A 217 -16.83 -12.29 -4.29
N ASN A 218 -15.52 -12.36 -4.48
CA ASN A 218 -14.59 -11.29 -4.13
C ASN A 218 -14.90 -10.00 -4.89
N PHE A 219 -15.27 -10.10 -6.17
CA PHE A 219 -15.65 -8.94 -6.97
C PHE A 219 -16.96 -8.30 -6.46
N LYS A 220 -18.00 -9.10 -6.17
CA LYS A 220 -19.26 -8.60 -5.63
C LYS A 220 -19.09 -7.98 -4.24
N ASP A 221 -18.32 -8.62 -3.37
CA ASP A 221 -18.01 -8.11 -2.04
C ASP A 221 -17.22 -6.80 -2.13
N TYR A 222 -16.28 -6.69 -3.07
CA TYR A 222 -15.59 -5.44 -3.37
C TYR A 222 -16.56 -4.35 -3.82
N VAL A 223 -17.46 -4.62 -4.77
CA VAL A 223 -18.46 -3.67 -5.28
C VAL A 223 -19.43 -3.22 -4.17
N TYR A 224 -19.86 -4.14 -3.30
CA TYR A 224 -20.72 -3.84 -2.15
C TYR A 224 -20.02 -2.93 -1.13
N LYS A 225 -18.76 -3.23 -0.79
CA LYS A 225 -17.96 -2.44 0.16
C LYS A 225 -17.43 -1.14 -0.44
N PHE A 226 -17.45 -0.98 -1.77
CA PHE A 226 -16.90 0.18 -2.45
C PHE A 226 -17.66 1.46 -2.07
N LYS A 227 -16.93 2.40 -1.46
CA LYS A 227 -17.41 3.77 -1.23
C LYS A 227 -16.49 4.73 -1.95
N LEU A 228 -17.03 5.55 -2.85
CA LEU A 228 -16.23 6.50 -3.63
C LEU A 228 -15.41 7.44 -2.74
N SER A 229 -15.99 7.95 -1.65
CA SER A 229 -15.26 8.79 -0.69
C SER A 229 -14.08 8.05 -0.05
N SER A 230 -14.26 6.78 0.32
CA SER A 230 -13.17 5.95 0.87
C SER A 230 -12.11 5.65 -0.18
N PHE A 231 -12.50 5.45 -1.44
CA PHE A 231 -11.58 5.20 -2.55
C PHE A 231 -10.75 6.43 -2.87
N LEU A 232 -11.40 7.60 -3.03
CA LEU A 232 -10.73 8.87 -3.28
C LEU A 232 -9.82 9.26 -2.12
N LEU A 233 -10.21 9.03 -0.87
CA LEU A 233 -9.34 9.26 0.28
C LEU A 233 -8.17 8.26 0.34
N SER A 234 -8.40 7.01 -0.03
CA SER A 234 -7.36 5.96 0.04
C SER A 234 -6.34 6.08 -1.09
N ASN A 235 -6.75 6.58 -2.26
CA ASN A 235 -5.95 6.68 -3.48
C ASN A 235 -5.74 8.12 -3.97
N GLY A 236 -6.14 9.12 -3.19
CA GLY A 236 -6.19 10.53 -3.61
C GLY A 236 -4.83 11.07 -4.06
N LEU A 237 -3.76 10.66 -3.40
CA LEU A 237 -2.40 11.03 -3.79
C LEU A 237 -2.03 10.48 -5.18
N TYR A 238 -2.29 9.20 -5.43
CA TYR A 238 -2.02 8.59 -6.74
C TYR A 238 -2.88 9.20 -7.84
N LEU A 239 -4.14 9.54 -7.55
CA LEU A 239 -5.02 10.23 -8.49
C LEU A 239 -4.52 11.65 -8.80
N ALA A 240 -4.09 12.41 -7.80
CA ALA A 240 -3.55 13.75 -7.99
C ALA A 240 -2.28 13.72 -8.86
N ILE A 241 -1.39 12.76 -8.58
CA ILE A 241 -0.18 12.53 -9.37
C ILE A 241 -0.54 12.11 -10.80
N LEU A 242 -1.52 11.24 -10.99
CA LEU A 242 -1.97 10.79 -12.30
C LEU A 242 -2.57 11.94 -13.12
N VAL A 243 -3.38 12.79 -12.50
CA VAL A 243 -3.91 14.00 -13.14
C VAL A 243 -2.76 14.93 -13.55
N PHE A 244 -1.76 15.13 -12.69
CA PHE A 244 -0.57 15.90 -13.04
C PHE A 244 0.17 15.32 -14.25
N PHE A 245 0.37 13.99 -14.31
CA PHE A 245 0.98 13.36 -15.47
C PHE A 245 0.18 13.57 -16.75
N ILE A 246 -1.15 13.43 -16.69
CA ILE A 246 -2.03 13.68 -17.84
C ILE A 246 -1.84 15.12 -18.34
N VAL A 247 -1.82 16.10 -17.42
CA VAL A 247 -1.59 17.50 -17.78
C VAL A 247 -0.22 17.67 -18.44
N CYS A 248 0.86 17.12 -17.88
CA CYS A 248 2.19 17.21 -18.49
C CYS A 248 2.27 16.55 -19.87
N ILE A 249 1.60 15.41 -20.07
CA ILE A 249 1.55 14.70 -21.36
C ILE A 249 0.84 15.54 -22.42
N ILE A 250 -0.23 16.25 -22.04
CA ILE A 250 -0.98 17.11 -22.97
C ILE A 250 -0.22 18.41 -23.25
N VAL A 251 0.38 19.02 -22.23
CA VAL A 251 1.07 20.32 -22.36
C VAL A 251 2.40 20.18 -23.10
N ALA A 252 3.16 19.10 -22.92
CA ALA A 252 4.49 18.94 -23.51
C ALA A 252 4.52 19.08 -25.05
N PRO A 253 3.61 18.45 -25.83
CA PRO A 253 3.51 18.68 -27.26
C PRO A 253 3.07 20.11 -27.61
N ILE A 254 2.14 20.70 -26.83
CA ILE A 254 1.61 22.04 -27.07
C ILE A 254 2.69 23.12 -26.87
N SER A 255 3.60 22.91 -25.92
CA SER A 255 4.73 23.82 -25.64
C SER A 255 5.90 23.68 -26.62
N GLY A 256 5.81 22.79 -27.62
CA GLY A 256 6.89 22.59 -28.61
C GLY A 256 8.06 21.73 -28.12
N ASN A 257 7.99 21.16 -26.91
CA ASN A 257 9.04 20.32 -26.33
C ASN A 257 9.01 18.87 -26.85
N GLY A 258 8.02 18.51 -27.67
CA GLY A 258 7.87 17.17 -28.24
C GLY A 258 7.09 16.21 -27.34
N ASN A 259 7.12 14.92 -27.67
CA ASN A 259 6.36 13.91 -26.93
C ASN A 259 7.12 13.47 -25.67
N LEU A 260 6.52 13.73 -24.51
CA LEU A 260 7.04 13.31 -23.21
C LEU A 260 7.16 11.78 -23.09
N LEU A 261 6.22 11.03 -23.67
CA LEU A 261 6.18 9.56 -23.60
C LEU A 261 7.00 8.87 -24.72
N SER A 262 8.06 9.51 -25.20
CA SER A 262 9.01 8.87 -26.11
C SER A 262 9.87 7.83 -25.37
N LEU A 263 10.30 6.78 -26.06
CA LEU A 263 11.19 5.76 -25.48
C LEU A 263 12.49 6.36 -24.91
N PRO A 264 13.17 7.31 -25.58
CA PRO A 264 14.37 7.96 -25.03
C PRO A 264 14.10 8.68 -23.70
N ASN A 265 12.96 9.37 -23.57
CA ASN A 265 12.57 10.06 -22.34
C ASN A 265 12.26 9.08 -21.22
N ILE A 266 11.52 8.00 -21.51
CA ILE A 266 11.22 6.94 -20.54
C ILE A 266 12.51 6.29 -20.03
N PHE A 267 13.48 6.01 -20.91
CA PHE A 267 14.75 5.45 -20.49
C PHE A 267 15.59 6.45 -19.70
N THR A 268 15.55 7.74 -20.03
CA THR A 268 16.23 8.76 -19.22
C THR A 268 15.62 8.85 -17.82
N ILE A 269 14.29 8.81 -17.70
CA ILE A 269 13.59 8.74 -16.40
C ILE A 269 14.06 7.52 -15.61
N LEU A 270 14.09 6.34 -16.24
CA LEU A 270 14.51 5.10 -15.58
C LEU A 270 15.99 5.15 -15.16
N GLU A 271 16.85 5.77 -15.95
CA GLU A 271 18.26 5.97 -15.61
C GLU A 271 18.41 6.83 -14.34
N GLN A 272 17.71 7.97 -14.27
CA GLN A 272 17.72 8.82 -13.07
C GLN A 272 17.07 8.12 -11.86
N ALA A 273 16.01 7.34 -12.10
CA ALA A 273 15.33 6.60 -11.05
C ALA A 273 16.20 5.47 -10.49
N SER A 274 17.11 4.90 -11.30
CA SER A 274 17.96 3.78 -10.93
C SER A 274 18.92 4.13 -9.80
N THR A 275 19.60 5.30 -9.85
CA THR A 275 20.49 5.72 -8.75
C THR A 275 19.68 6.18 -7.54
N ARG A 276 18.58 6.92 -7.75
CA ARG A 276 17.66 7.35 -6.68
C ARG A 276 17.01 6.18 -5.93
N MET A 277 16.88 5.01 -6.58
CA MET A 277 16.36 3.79 -5.97
C MET A 277 17.18 3.38 -4.74
N PHE A 278 18.51 3.46 -4.82
CA PHE A 278 19.39 3.11 -3.70
C PHE A 278 19.11 3.98 -2.47
N TYR A 279 18.96 5.29 -2.67
CA TYR A 279 18.69 6.24 -1.61
C TYR A 279 17.33 5.98 -0.95
N ALA A 280 16.31 5.71 -1.77
CA ALA A 280 14.99 5.37 -1.27
C ALA A 280 14.98 4.03 -0.52
N LEU A 281 15.64 2.99 -1.04
CA LEU A 281 15.73 1.69 -0.36
C LEU A 281 16.47 1.76 0.98
N GLY A 282 17.50 2.62 1.07
CA GLY A 282 18.20 2.89 2.33
C GLY A 282 17.30 3.59 3.36
N VAL A 283 16.71 4.73 2.99
CA VAL A 283 15.88 5.53 3.91
C VAL A 283 14.56 4.86 4.25
N ALA A 284 14.02 4.01 3.37
CA ALA A 284 12.78 3.27 3.59
C ALA A 284 12.80 2.47 4.90
N GLY A 285 13.96 1.88 5.25
CA GLY A 285 14.10 1.13 6.50
C GLY A 285 14.06 2.04 7.71
N LEU A 286 14.66 3.24 7.62
CA LEU A 286 14.67 4.22 8.69
C LEU A 286 13.27 4.81 8.91
N ILE A 287 12.53 5.12 7.84
CA ILE A 287 11.14 5.58 7.91
C ILE A 287 10.25 4.50 8.53
N LEU A 288 10.49 3.22 8.20
CA LEU A 288 9.75 2.11 8.81
C LEU A 288 9.93 2.05 10.33
N LEU A 289 11.08 2.51 10.86
CA LEU A 289 11.33 2.65 12.30
C LEU A 289 10.81 3.97 12.91
N ALA A 290 9.98 4.73 12.18
CA ALA A 290 9.57 6.10 12.51
C ALA A 290 10.77 7.07 12.66
N GLY A 291 11.89 6.77 12.00
CA GLY A 291 13.06 7.63 11.88
C GLY A 291 13.11 8.36 10.54
N THR A 292 14.09 9.24 10.40
CA THR A 292 14.37 9.98 9.16
C THR A 292 15.87 10.12 8.97
N ASP A 293 16.30 10.30 7.72
CA ASP A 293 17.70 10.56 7.38
C ASP A 293 17.83 11.70 6.39
N LEU A 294 18.31 12.84 6.89
CA LEU A 294 18.59 14.02 6.07
C LEU A 294 20.01 14.01 5.49
N SER A 295 20.89 13.11 5.95
CA SER A 295 22.29 13.11 5.55
C SER A 295 22.55 12.51 4.17
N ILE A 296 21.54 11.88 3.56
CA ILE A 296 21.61 11.16 2.28
C ILE A 296 22.28 12.00 1.19
N GLY A 297 21.79 13.22 0.93
CA GLY A 297 22.34 14.05 -0.16
C GLY A 297 23.83 14.33 -0.02
N ARG A 298 24.32 14.50 1.22
CA ARG A 298 25.74 14.75 1.49
C ARG A 298 26.55 13.46 1.51
N MET A 299 25.96 12.33 1.91
CA MET A 299 26.58 11.02 1.72
C MET A 299 26.73 10.68 0.22
N VAL A 300 25.77 11.10 -0.61
CA VAL A 300 25.88 10.99 -2.07
C VAL A 300 27.05 11.83 -2.58
N ALA A 301 27.12 13.10 -2.19
CA ALA A 301 28.27 13.95 -2.52
C ALA A 301 29.60 13.29 -2.12
N LEU A 302 29.69 12.75 -0.90
CA LEU A 302 30.89 12.12 -0.36
C LEU A 302 31.34 10.92 -1.18
N GLY A 303 30.44 9.96 -1.40
CA GLY A 303 30.77 8.75 -2.17
C GLY A 303 31.08 9.06 -3.64
N SER A 304 30.38 10.02 -4.24
CA SER A 304 30.66 10.45 -5.62
C SER A 304 31.99 11.18 -5.76
N VAL A 305 32.37 12.04 -4.80
CA VAL A 305 33.67 12.73 -4.74
C VAL A 305 34.82 11.73 -4.58
N ILE A 306 34.67 10.75 -3.67
CA ILE A 306 35.65 9.67 -3.47
C ILE A 306 35.83 8.87 -4.77
N THR A 307 34.71 8.49 -5.40
CA THR A 307 34.72 7.73 -6.66
C THR A 307 35.38 8.52 -7.78
N GLY A 308 35.00 9.80 -7.96
CA GLY A 308 35.59 10.68 -8.95
C GLY A 308 37.10 10.84 -8.75
N LEU A 309 37.56 10.98 -7.51
CA LEU A 309 38.97 11.22 -7.18
C LEU A 309 39.82 9.98 -7.51
N ILE A 310 39.33 8.79 -7.17
CA ILE A 310 40.05 7.54 -7.43
C ILE A 310 40.05 7.19 -8.92
N LEU A 311 38.99 7.52 -9.66
CA LEU A 311 38.82 7.16 -11.08
C LEU A 311 39.21 8.24 -12.08
N HIS A 312 39.65 9.41 -11.61
CA HIS A 312 40.12 10.48 -12.49
C HIS A 312 41.31 10.02 -13.37
N PRO A 313 41.31 10.28 -14.68
CA PRO A 313 42.46 10.00 -15.53
C PRO A 313 43.55 11.06 -15.30
N GLY A 314 44.62 10.65 -14.62
CA GLY A 314 45.81 11.45 -14.37
C GLY A 314 45.82 12.12 -12.99
N LEU A 315 46.58 13.20 -12.90
CA LEU A 315 46.81 13.93 -11.66
C LEU A 315 45.55 14.72 -11.27
N ASN A 316 44.97 14.40 -10.11
CA ASN A 316 43.81 15.13 -9.60
C ASN A 316 44.17 16.56 -9.23
N ILE A 317 43.35 17.52 -9.67
CA ILE A 317 43.45 18.93 -9.29
C ILE A 317 42.99 19.20 -7.84
N VAL A 318 42.26 18.27 -7.23
CA VAL A 318 41.69 18.41 -5.88
C VAL A 318 42.69 17.89 -4.84
N THR A 319 43.06 18.75 -3.90
CA THR A 319 43.87 18.41 -2.72
C THR A 319 42.97 18.29 -1.49
N PHE A 320 42.82 17.09 -0.95
CA PHE A 320 41.97 16.84 0.21
C PHE A 320 42.74 17.17 1.50
N PHE A 321 42.30 18.17 2.26
CA PHE A 321 43.01 18.67 3.46
C PHE A 321 44.46 19.09 3.18
N GLY A 322 44.73 19.64 1.99
CA GLY A 322 46.10 20.00 1.58
C GLY A 322 46.99 18.80 1.24
N LEU A 323 46.48 17.56 1.38
CA LEU A 323 47.13 16.36 0.89
C LEU A 323 46.73 16.13 -0.58
N GLY A 324 47.72 15.87 -1.41
CA GLY A 324 47.60 15.74 -2.86
C GLY A 324 48.63 16.60 -3.58
N PRO A 325 48.55 16.70 -4.92
CA PRO A 325 47.58 16.05 -5.79
C PRO A 325 47.70 14.52 -5.80
N TRP A 326 46.56 13.84 -5.93
CA TRP A 326 46.49 12.37 -5.88
C TRP A 326 46.47 11.80 -7.29
N ASP A 327 47.30 10.78 -7.54
CA ASP A 327 47.29 10.04 -8.81
C ASP A 327 47.16 8.54 -8.53
N PHE A 328 46.05 7.97 -9.01
CA PHE A 328 45.75 6.54 -8.89
C PHE A 328 45.90 5.80 -10.22
N THR A 329 46.39 6.45 -11.27
CA THR A 329 46.53 5.85 -12.61
C THR A 329 47.53 4.68 -12.66
N ALA A 330 48.51 4.66 -11.75
CA ALA A 330 49.45 3.54 -11.63
C ALA A 330 48.77 2.22 -11.21
N MET A 331 47.56 2.28 -10.65
CA MET A 331 46.80 1.10 -10.22
C MET A 331 45.91 0.57 -11.37
N PRO A 332 45.83 -0.75 -11.60
CA PRO A 332 44.93 -1.32 -12.59
C PRO A 332 43.46 -0.91 -12.37
N MET A 333 42.72 -0.69 -13.46
CA MET A 333 41.34 -0.15 -13.41
C MET A 333 40.39 -0.96 -12.52
N VAL A 334 40.48 -2.29 -12.54
CA VAL A 334 39.66 -3.17 -11.70
C VAL A 334 39.89 -2.91 -10.21
N TRP A 335 41.14 -2.71 -9.80
CA TRP A 335 41.46 -2.41 -8.41
C TRP A 335 41.01 -1.01 -8.00
N ARG A 336 41.10 -0.02 -8.90
CA ARG A 336 40.55 1.33 -8.68
C ARG A 336 39.06 1.28 -8.44
N LEU A 337 38.33 0.49 -9.22
CA LEU A 337 36.87 0.30 -9.09
C LEU A 337 36.49 -0.37 -7.75
N ILE A 338 37.18 -1.43 -7.35
CA ILE A 338 36.93 -2.12 -6.08
C ILE A 338 37.25 -1.18 -4.91
N LEU A 339 38.37 -0.46 -4.99
CA LEU A 339 38.80 0.50 -3.97
C LEU A 339 37.77 1.64 -3.83
N SER A 340 37.33 2.23 -4.94
CA SER A 340 36.35 3.32 -4.91
C SER A 340 35.01 2.87 -4.35
N LEU A 341 34.51 1.69 -4.75
CA LEU A 341 33.25 1.16 -4.23
C LEU A 341 33.38 0.83 -2.74
N GLY A 342 34.48 0.18 -2.35
CA GLY A 342 34.76 -0.18 -0.95
C GLY A 342 34.86 1.04 -0.04
N LEU A 343 35.59 2.08 -0.46
CA LEU A 343 35.71 3.32 0.31
C LEU A 343 34.40 4.10 0.35
N SER A 344 33.67 4.19 -0.77
CA SER A 344 32.35 4.82 -0.80
C SER A 344 31.39 4.17 0.21
N ILE A 345 31.29 2.84 0.20
CA ILE A 345 30.47 2.09 1.16
C ILE A 345 30.98 2.30 2.59
N LEU A 346 32.29 2.18 2.82
CA LEU A 346 32.88 2.31 4.14
C LEU A 346 32.54 3.66 4.77
N PHE A 347 32.79 4.77 4.06
CA PHE A 347 32.53 6.10 4.59
C PHE A 347 31.04 6.38 4.77
N CYS A 348 30.18 5.99 3.82
CA CYS A 348 28.73 6.13 3.99
C CYS A 348 28.21 5.32 5.18
N VAL A 349 28.69 4.10 5.39
CA VAL A 349 28.35 3.27 6.56
C VAL A 349 28.86 3.91 7.84
N LEU A 350 30.09 4.41 7.88
CA LEU A 350 30.66 5.06 9.07
C LEU A 350 29.83 6.27 9.49
N PHE A 351 29.50 7.17 8.56
CA PHE A 351 28.68 8.35 8.88
C PHE A 351 27.23 7.99 9.18
N SER A 352 26.64 7.00 8.51
CA SER A 352 25.26 6.59 8.79
C SER A 352 25.17 5.87 10.15
N ALA A 353 26.13 5.01 10.47
CA ALA A 353 26.25 4.38 11.78
C ALA A 353 26.53 5.42 12.87
N PHE A 354 27.36 6.44 12.59
CA PHE A 354 27.58 7.56 13.51
C PHE A 354 26.25 8.22 13.89
N ALA A 355 25.41 8.57 12.91
CA ALA A 355 24.06 9.07 13.19
C ALA A 355 23.22 8.05 13.98
N GLY A 356 23.29 6.77 13.57
CA GLY A 356 22.63 5.67 14.24
C GLY A 356 23.01 5.49 15.71
N VAL A 357 24.24 5.84 16.13
CA VAL A 357 24.66 5.73 17.54
C VAL A 357 23.87 6.70 18.40
N PHE A 358 23.72 7.95 17.97
CA PHE A 358 22.96 8.95 18.73
C PHE A 358 21.47 8.60 18.77
N SER A 359 20.91 8.11 17.66
CA SER A 359 19.51 7.70 17.62
C SER A 359 19.23 6.44 18.44
N ALA A 360 20.07 5.41 18.31
CA ALA A 360 19.83 4.11 18.95
C ALA A 360 20.25 4.10 20.43
N ARG A 361 21.38 4.73 20.80
CA ARG A 361 21.93 4.70 22.16
C ARG A 361 21.43 5.85 23.01
N LEU A 362 21.47 7.08 22.47
CA LEU A 362 21.15 8.29 23.23
C LEU A 362 19.68 8.69 23.11
N LYS A 363 18.88 7.94 22.33
CA LYS A 363 17.45 8.18 22.08
C LYS A 363 17.16 9.61 21.59
N ILE A 364 18.12 10.22 20.90
CA ILE A 364 17.93 11.51 20.24
C ILE A 364 17.07 11.28 19.00
N HIS A 365 16.14 12.18 18.72
CA HIS A 365 15.29 12.08 17.53
C HIS A 365 16.16 11.99 16.25
N PRO A 366 15.95 10.98 15.36
CA PRO A 366 16.81 10.73 14.19
C PRO A 366 17.02 11.92 13.26
N PHE A 367 16.01 12.78 13.13
CA PHE A 367 16.11 14.05 12.42
C PHE A 367 17.30 14.90 12.86
N ILE A 368 17.50 15.09 14.16
CA ILE A 368 18.56 15.97 14.69
C ILE A 368 19.94 15.35 14.43
N SER A 369 20.07 14.05 14.68
CA SER A 369 21.34 13.35 14.49
C SER A 369 21.78 13.32 13.03
N THR A 370 20.85 13.09 12.12
CA THR A 370 21.14 13.03 10.68
C THR A 370 21.34 14.42 10.08
N LEU A 371 20.62 15.44 10.54
CA LEU A 371 20.89 16.85 10.20
C LEU A 371 22.32 17.26 10.61
N ALA A 372 22.73 16.94 11.84
CA ALA A 372 24.09 17.24 12.31
C ALA A 372 25.15 16.51 11.47
N THR A 373 24.91 15.23 11.15
CA THR A 373 25.79 14.43 10.30
C THR A 373 25.88 15.01 8.89
N GLN A 374 24.77 15.50 8.33
CA GLN A 374 24.73 16.19 7.03
C GLN A 374 25.65 17.41 7.03
N LEU A 375 25.60 18.25 8.08
CA LEU A 375 26.45 19.44 8.22
C LEU A 375 27.93 19.09 8.36
N ILE A 376 28.25 18.04 9.13
CA ILE A 376 29.63 17.54 9.28
C ILE A 376 30.17 17.09 7.93
N ILE A 377 29.45 16.24 7.19
CA ILE A 377 29.89 15.76 5.88
C ILE A 377 30.04 16.94 4.90
N TYR A 378 29.07 17.87 4.89
CA TYR A 378 29.13 19.06 4.04
C TYR A 378 30.37 19.92 4.33
N GLY A 379 30.65 20.20 5.60
CA GLY A 379 31.82 20.96 6.02
C GLY A 379 33.13 20.26 5.66
N LEU A 380 33.24 18.95 5.90
CA LEU A 380 34.43 18.16 5.54
C LEU A 380 34.66 18.14 4.03
N LEU A 381 33.61 18.01 3.23
CA LEU A 381 33.71 18.04 1.77
C LEU A 381 34.11 19.42 1.25
N PHE A 382 33.45 20.49 1.69
CA PHE A 382 33.76 21.84 1.21
C PHE A 382 35.15 22.29 1.65
N PHE A 383 35.53 22.01 2.89
CA PHE A 383 36.88 22.30 3.38
C PHE A 383 37.91 21.43 2.65
N GLY A 384 37.61 20.15 2.43
CA GLY A 384 38.48 19.21 1.76
C GLY A 384 38.67 19.50 0.28
N THR A 385 37.66 19.94 -0.46
CA THR A 385 37.78 20.16 -1.93
C THR A 385 37.88 21.62 -2.33
N SER A 386 37.79 22.55 -1.37
CA SER A 386 37.65 24.00 -1.62
C SER A 386 36.47 24.33 -2.56
N GLY A 387 35.44 23.46 -2.59
CA GLY A 387 34.28 23.58 -3.49
C GLY A 387 34.57 23.24 -4.96
N THR A 388 35.80 22.85 -5.30
CA THR A 388 36.18 22.49 -6.68
C THR A 388 35.56 21.15 -7.05
N PRO A 389 34.90 21.02 -8.23
CA PRO A 389 34.46 19.74 -8.74
C PRO A 389 35.65 18.78 -8.92
N VAL A 390 35.48 17.53 -8.49
CA VAL A 390 36.45 16.49 -8.77
C VAL A 390 36.35 16.18 -10.27
N GLY A 391 37.49 16.14 -10.96
CA GLY A 391 37.56 16.05 -12.42
C GLY A 391 36.77 14.86 -13.00
N SER A 392 36.61 14.84 -14.32
CA SER A 392 35.84 13.80 -15.00
C SER A 392 36.43 12.40 -14.77
N ILE A 393 35.57 11.41 -14.64
CA ILE A 393 35.93 9.99 -14.68
C ILE A 393 36.34 9.62 -16.12
N ASP A 394 37.25 8.66 -16.25
CA ASP A 394 37.62 8.07 -17.54
C ASP A 394 36.38 7.68 -18.38
N ASN A 395 36.34 8.13 -19.63
CA ASN A 395 35.19 7.95 -20.52
C ASN A 395 34.88 6.48 -20.80
N GLU A 396 35.89 5.61 -20.88
CA GLU A 396 35.66 4.17 -21.13
C GLU A 396 34.93 3.51 -19.95
N VAL A 397 35.33 3.86 -18.72
CA VAL A 397 34.70 3.33 -17.50
C VAL A 397 33.32 3.94 -17.31
N LYS A 398 33.20 5.23 -17.61
CA LYS A 398 31.92 5.95 -17.55
C LYS A 398 30.91 5.34 -18.51
N ASP A 399 31.31 4.98 -19.72
CA ASP A 399 30.43 4.23 -20.61
C ASP A 399 30.16 2.82 -20.07
N LEU A 400 31.18 2.08 -19.63
CA LEU A 400 31.01 0.70 -19.15
C LEU A 400 29.97 0.56 -18.04
N LEU A 401 29.98 1.46 -17.04
CA LEU A 401 29.13 1.36 -15.84
C LEU A 401 27.92 2.31 -15.86
N GLY A 402 28.08 3.50 -16.43
CA GLY A 402 27.04 4.54 -16.50
C GLY A 402 26.41 4.72 -17.89
N GLY A 403 26.96 4.10 -18.92
CA GLY A 403 26.50 4.27 -20.31
C GLY A 403 25.22 3.52 -20.63
N ARG A 404 24.91 3.44 -21.94
CA ARG A 404 23.68 2.83 -22.45
C ARG A 404 24.00 1.70 -23.42
N TRP A 405 23.29 0.58 -23.32
CA TRP A 405 23.36 -0.49 -24.32
C TRP A 405 22.57 -0.10 -25.57
N ILE A 406 23.16 -0.29 -26.74
CA ILE A 406 22.46 -0.10 -28.02
C ILE A 406 21.72 -1.41 -28.33
N LEU A 407 20.39 -1.36 -28.28
CA LEU A 407 19.54 -2.54 -28.54
C LEU A 407 19.11 -2.66 -30.01
N GLY A 408 19.15 -1.56 -30.77
CA GLY A 408 18.82 -1.51 -32.20
C GLY A 408 18.29 -0.14 -32.63
N ILE A 409 17.92 -0.02 -33.90
CA ILE A 409 17.29 1.18 -34.47
C ILE A 409 15.85 0.83 -34.86
N VAL A 410 14.88 1.58 -34.33
CA VAL A 410 13.47 1.48 -34.72
C VAL A 410 13.00 2.89 -35.07
N ASN A 411 12.39 3.07 -36.25
CA ASN A 411 11.90 4.37 -36.74
C ASN A 411 12.96 5.50 -36.74
N ASN A 412 14.18 5.24 -37.23
CA ASN A 412 15.32 6.18 -37.21
C ASN A 412 15.79 6.65 -35.81
N GLU A 413 15.27 6.10 -34.71
CA GLU A 413 15.75 6.37 -33.36
C GLU A 413 16.54 5.17 -32.81
N MET A 414 17.73 5.45 -32.26
CA MET A 414 18.54 4.44 -31.57
C MET A 414 17.91 4.10 -30.21
N ILE A 415 17.37 2.89 -30.08
CA ILE A 415 16.86 2.38 -28.81
C ILE A 415 18.05 2.02 -27.93
N THR A 416 18.22 2.78 -26.85
CA THR A 416 19.34 2.64 -25.93
C THR A 416 18.85 2.41 -24.50
N LEU A 417 19.28 1.31 -23.88
CA LEU A 417 18.87 0.90 -22.53
C LEU A 417 19.93 1.29 -21.48
N PRO A 418 19.59 2.06 -20.44
CA PRO A 418 20.56 2.46 -19.41
C PRO A 418 21.10 1.26 -18.64
N LYS A 419 22.44 1.14 -18.56
CA LYS A 419 23.11 0.03 -17.85
C LYS A 419 22.80 0.05 -16.34
N LEU A 420 22.53 1.24 -15.78
CA LEU A 420 22.22 1.47 -14.37
C LEU A 420 20.93 0.79 -13.86
N ILE A 421 20.05 0.34 -14.76
CA ILE A 421 18.83 -0.39 -14.37
C ILE A 421 19.17 -1.74 -13.70
N ILE A 422 20.22 -2.41 -14.17
CA ILE A 422 20.63 -3.73 -13.65
C ILE A 422 21.02 -3.66 -12.17
N PRO A 423 21.96 -2.80 -11.73
CA PRO A 423 22.31 -2.72 -10.32
C PRO A 423 21.12 -2.24 -9.46
N ALA A 424 20.23 -1.40 -9.98
CA ALA A 424 19.01 -1.02 -9.26
C ALA A 424 18.06 -2.22 -9.05
N LEU A 425 17.85 -3.07 -10.06
CA LEU A 425 17.06 -4.30 -9.92
C LEU A 425 17.67 -5.26 -8.90
N VAL A 426 18.98 -5.44 -8.93
CA VAL A 426 19.71 -6.25 -7.94
C VAL A 426 19.50 -5.70 -6.53
N ALA A 427 19.61 -4.38 -6.34
CA ALA A 427 19.36 -3.73 -5.05
C ALA A 427 17.92 -3.93 -4.56
N ILE A 428 16.92 -3.84 -5.45
CA ILE A 428 15.51 -4.10 -5.13
C ILE A 428 15.31 -5.54 -4.65
N VAL A 429 15.90 -6.53 -5.34
CA VAL A 429 15.80 -7.94 -4.95
C VAL A 429 16.46 -8.18 -3.60
N ILE A 430 17.64 -7.60 -3.35
CA ILE A 430 18.33 -7.70 -2.06
C ILE A 430 17.50 -7.07 -0.95
N ALA A 431 17.00 -5.85 -1.13
CA ALA A 431 16.17 -5.16 -0.14
C ALA A 431 14.86 -5.94 0.12
N TRP A 432 14.22 -6.45 -0.93
CA TRP A 432 13.03 -7.29 -0.82
C TRP A 432 13.29 -8.57 -0.02
N PHE A 433 14.44 -9.22 -0.25
CA PHE A 433 14.83 -10.41 0.48
C PHE A 433 15.08 -10.09 1.97
N ILE A 434 15.83 -9.03 2.27
CA ILE A 434 16.09 -8.59 3.64
C ILE A 434 14.77 -8.32 4.38
N TRP A 435 13.86 -7.57 3.77
CA TRP A 435 12.60 -7.17 4.42
C TRP A 435 11.63 -8.34 4.62
N ASN A 436 11.51 -9.24 3.64
CA ASN A 436 10.46 -10.28 3.66
C ASN A 436 10.92 -11.65 4.14
N LYS A 437 12.22 -11.97 4.00
CA LYS A 437 12.73 -13.33 4.23
C LYS A 437 13.66 -13.45 5.44
N THR A 438 14.18 -12.34 5.99
CA THR A 438 15.09 -12.39 7.14
C THR A 438 14.41 -12.11 8.47
N VAL A 439 15.02 -12.56 9.56
CA VAL A 439 14.60 -12.21 10.94
C VAL A 439 14.78 -10.71 11.20
N PHE A 440 15.84 -10.11 10.63
CA PHE A 440 16.09 -8.67 10.74
C PHE A 440 14.92 -7.84 10.19
N GLY A 441 14.40 -8.21 9.01
CA GLY A 441 13.22 -7.55 8.43
C GLY A 441 11.99 -7.62 9.34
N LYS A 442 11.68 -8.80 9.91
CA LYS A 442 10.56 -8.95 10.87
C LYS A 442 10.75 -8.10 12.13
N ASN A 443 11.98 -8.06 12.66
CA ASN A 443 12.31 -7.25 13.83
C ASN A 443 12.18 -5.76 13.53
N MET A 444 12.51 -5.32 12.31
CA MET A 444 12.34 -3.94 11.87
C MET A 444 10.87 -3.52 11.86
N TYR A 445 9.96 -4.36 11.35
CA TYR A 445 8.51 -4.10 11.43
C TYR A 445 7.99 -4.07 12.87
N ALA A 446 8.47 -4.98 13.72
CA ALA A 446 8.07 -5.02 15.14
C ALA A 446 8.49 -3.76 15.90
N VAL A 447 9.76 -3.34 15.76
CA VAL A 447 10.29 -2.12 16.39
C VAL A 447 9.60 -0.88 15.84
N GLY A 448 9.34 -0.83 14.53
CA GLY A 448 8.66 0.29 13.89
C GLY A 448 7.19 0.47 14.30
N GLY A 449 6.48 -0.63 14.57
CA GLY A 449 5.09 -0.56 15.03
C GLY A 449 4.98 -0.18 16.51
N ASN A 450 5.78 -0.80 17.37
CA ASN A 450 5.87 -0.45 18.78
C ASN A 450 7.21 -0.90 19.37
N ALA A 451 8.15 0.04 19.53
CA ALA A 451 9.48 -0.23 20.05
C ALA A 451 9.47 -0.77 21.50
N GLU A 452 8.53 -0.32 22.34
CA GLU A 452 8.42 -0.77 23.73
C GLU A 452 7.93 -2.23 23.79
N ALA A 453 6.89 -2.57 23.02
CA ALA A 453 6.39 -3.94 22.93
C ALA A 453 7.42 -4.89 22.32
N ALA A 454 8.19 -4.42 21.33
CA ALA A 454 9.30 -5.19 20.76
C ALA A 454 10.40 -5.48 21.79
N ALA A 455 10.76 -4.48 22.62
CA ALA A 455 11.74 -4.65 23.68
C ALA A 455 11.28 -5.66 24.74
N VAL A 456 10.01 -5.62 25.16
CA VAL A 456 9.42 -6.60 26.08
C VAL A 456 9.39 -8.00 25.48
N SER A 457 9.28 -8.11 24.16
CA SER A 457 9.33 -9.38 23.42
C SER A 457 10.76 -9.91 23.18
N GLY A 458 11.79 -9.32 23.81
CA GLY A 458 13.19 -9.73 23.70
C GLY A 458 13.93 -9.23 22.45
N ILE A 459 13.33 -8.32 21.67
CA ILE A 459 13.98 -7.73 20.48
C ILE A 459 14.80 -6.51 20.92
N SER A 460 16.10 -6.52 20.65
CA SER A 460 16.96 -5.36 20.95
C SER A 460 16.69 -4.23 19.95
N VAL A 461 15.93 -3.21 20.39
CA VAL A 461 15.67 -1.97 19.62
C VAL A 461 16.97 -1.34 19.15
N PHE A 462 17.99 -1.26 20.02
CA PHE A 462 19.31 -0.71 19.67
C PHE A 462 19.94 -1.41 18.47
N ARG A 463 20.02 -2.75 18.48
CA ARG A 463 20.64 -3.52 17.40
C ARG A 463 19.87 -3.40 16.09
N VAL A 464 18.55 -3.37 16.16
CA VAL A 464 17.69 -3.20 14.98
C VAL A 464 17.90 -1.82 14.38
N THR A 465 17.79 -0.75 15.18
CA THR A 465 17.99 0.63 14.70
C THR A 465 19.38 0.82 14.11
N MET A 466 20.43 0.36 14.80
CA MET A 466 21.80 0.43 14.28
C MET A 466 21.98 -0.35 12.97
N GLY A 467 21.43 -1.57 12.90
CA GLY A 467 21.48 -2.38 11.69
C GLY A 467 20.79 -1.70 10.50
N VAL A 468 19.72 -0.93 10.74
CA VAL A 468 19.02 -0.20 9.68
C VAL A 468 19.86 0.98 9.18
N PHE A 469 20.51 1.73 10.07
CA PHE A 469 21.46 2.79 9.67
C PHE A 469 22.64 2.23 8.88
N ILE A 470 23.24 1.12 9.32
CA ILE A 470 24.32 0.45 8.57
C ILE A 470 23.84 0.01 7.19
N MET A 471 22.68 -0.63 7.11
CA MET A 471 22.07 -1.05 5.84
C MET A 471 21.83 0.17 4.93
N ALA A 472 21.32 1.27 5.46
CA ALA A 472 21.11 2.51 4.73
C ALA A 472 22.43 3.05 4.17
N GLY A 473 23.48 3.11 5.00
CA GLY A 473 24.82 3.51 4.58
C GLY A 473 25.40 2.65 3.45
N VAL A 474 25.16 1.34 3.44
CA VAL A 474 25.57 0.46 2.33
C VAL A 474 24.85 0.86 1.04
N PHE A 475 23.53 1.04 1.08
CA PHE A 475 22.77 1.47 -0.10
C PHE A 475 23.22 2.85 -0.59
N TYR A 476 23.43 3.81 0.31
CA TYR A 476 23.92 5.15 -0.05
C TYR A 476 25.32 5.11 -0.68
N GLY A 477 26.22 4.26 -0.16
CA GLY A 477 27.58 4.10 -0.69
C GLY A 477 27.60 3.48 -2.09
N VAL A 478 26.76 2.48 -2.36
CA VAL A 478 26.62 1.90 -3.70
C VAL A 478 25.95 2.89 -4.66
N GLY A 479 24.88 3.55 -4.22
CA GLY A 479 24.16 4.52 -5.03
C GLY A 479 25.04 5.72 -5.42
N SER A 480 25.83 6.23 -4.48
CA SER A 480 26.74 7.37 -4.70
C SER A 480 27.92 7.04 -5.61
N PHE A 481 28.42 5.80 -5.55
CA PHE A 481 29.39 5.28 -6.51
C PHE A 481 28.79 5.27 -7.92
N LEU A 482 27.56 4.76 -8.08
CA LEU A 482 26.87 4.71 -9.38
C LEU A 482 26.52 6.11 -9.91
N GLU A 483 26.16 7.05 -9.02
CA GLU A 483 25.86 8.43 -9.36
C GLU A 483 27.05 9.17 -10.00
N ALA A 484 28.27 8.84 -9.57
CA ALA A 484 29.50 9.44 -10.09
C ALA A 484 29.70 9.16 -11.60
N PHE A 485 29.17 8.03 -12.11
CA PHE A 485 29.23 7.73 -13.54
C PHE A 485 28.15 8.46 -14.35
N ARG A 486 27.08 8.92 -13.70
CA ARG A 486 25.99 9.66 -14.35
C ARG A 486 26.29 11.15 -14.44
N ALA A 487 26.80 11.74 -13.36
CA ALA A 487 27.04 13.17 -13.23
C ALA A 487 28.44 13.46 -12.69
N ASN A 488 29.02 14.61 -13.07
CA ASN A 488 30.31 15.03 -12.54
C ASN A 488 30.22 15.25 -11.01
N ALA A 489 31.23 14.76 -10.30
CA ALA A 489 31.23 14.77 -8.85
C ALA A 489 31.69 16.12 -8.28
N SER A 490 30.91 16.66 -7.35
CA SER A 490 31.24 17.89 -6.63
C SER A 490 30.67 17.84 -5.21
N ALA A 491 31.08 18.77 -4.35
CA ALA A 491 30.48 18.90 -3.01
C ALA A 491 28.99 19.30 -3.05
N GLY A 492 28.49 19.79 -4.19
CA GLY A 492 27.08 20.10 -4.43
C GLY A 492 26.25 18.91 -4.95
N THR A 493 26.88 17.82 -5.37
CA THR A 493 26.20 16.63 -5.90
C THR A 493 25.23 16.06 -4.85
N GLY A 494 24.01 15.72 -5.25
CA GLY A 494 23.02 15.14 -4.33
C GLY A 494 22.24 16.15 -3.47
N GLN A 495 22.39 17.46 -3.70
CA GLN A 495 21.59 18.47 -2.97
C GLN A 495 20.08 18.23 -3.15
N GLY A 496 19.37 18.04 -2.02
CA GLY A 496 17.93 17.80 -1.99
C GLY A 496 17.52 16.36 -2.33
N TYR A 497 18.46 15.46 -2.62
CA TYR A 497 18.14 14.05 -2.90
C TYR A 497 17.60 13.33 -1.67
N GLU A 498 17.96 13.78 -0.47
CA GLU A 498 17.37 13.33 0.79
C GLU A 498 15.86 13.57 0.84
N LEU A 499 15.40 14.76 0.42
CA LEU A 499 13.99 15.12 0.41
C LEU A 499 13.23 14.34 -0.66
N ASP A 500 13.83 14.20 -1.85
CA ASP A 500 13.27 13.40 -2.94
C ASP A 500 13.12 11.92 -2.54
N ALA A 501 14.12 11.33 -1.86
CA ALA A 501 14.09 9.94 -1.42
C ALA A 501 13.04 9.69 -0.33
N ILE A 502 12.95 10.58 0.66
CA ILE A 502 11.93 10.51 1.71
C ILE A 502 10.53 10.66 1.09
N ALA A 503 10.34 11.66 0.22
CA ALA A 503 9.08 11.90 -0.46
C ALA A 503 8.63 10.70 -1.28
N ALA A 504 9.56 10.12 -2.06
CA ALA A 504 9.31 8.91 -2.85
C ALA A 504 8.85 7.74 -1.97
N CYS A 505 9.49 7.49 -0.82
CA CYS A 505 9.08 6.42 0.09
C CYS A 505 7.68 6.62 0.65
N VAL A 506 7.32 7.86 0.98
CA VAL A 506 6.02 8.21 1.57
C VAL A 506 4.90 8.16 0.54
N VAL A 507 5.14 8.70 -0.66
CA VAL A 507 4.25 8.53 -1.82
C VAL A 507 4.10 7.05 -2.18
N GLY A 508 5.17 6.26 -1.96
CA GLY A 508 5.16 4.80 -2.07
C GLY A 508 4.36 4.07 -0.99
N GLY A 509 3.84 4.78 0.02
CA GLY A 509 3.01 4.21 1.09
C GLY A 509 3.79 3.63 2.27
N ILE A 510 5.05 4.05 2.48
CA ILE A 510 5.77 3.81 3.74
C ILE A 510 5.38 4.91 4.72
N SER A 511 4.83 4.53 5.88
CA SER A 511 4.28 5.51 6.83
C SER A 511 5.35 6.12 7.72
N PHE A 512 5.27 7.43 7.94
CA PHE A 512 6.10 8.15 8.91
C PHE A 512 5.88 7.72 10.36
N ASN A 513 4.72 7.14 10.66
CA ASN A 513 4.40 6.64 12.01
C ASN A 513 5.07 5.29 12.31
N GLY A 514 5.76 4.69 11.34
CA GLY A 514 6.47 3.42 11.49
C GLY A 514 5.59 2.18 11.36
N GLY A 515 6.24 1.02 11.22
CA GLY A 515 5.61 -0.31 11.23
C GLY A 515 4.78 -0.68 9.99
N ILE A 516 4.57 0.25 9.05
CA ILE A 516 3.77 0.04 7.84
C ILE A 516 4.57 0.50 6.62
N GLY A 517 4.81 -0.41 5.68
CA GLY A 517 5.48 -0.10 4.41
C GLY A 517 5.82 -1.35 3.60
N LYS A 518 6.10 -1.18 2.31
CA LYS A 518 6.56 -2.25 1.41
C LYS A 518 7.63 -1.73 0.45
N ILE A 519 8.62 -2.56 0.13
CA ILE A 519 9.66 -2.25 -0.88
C ILE A 519 9.02 -1.94 -2.24
N SER A 520 8.02 -2.70 -2.68
CA SER A 520 7.32 -2.44 -3.95
C SER A 520 6.69 -1.04 -3.99
N GLY A 521 6.26 -0.54 -2.82
CA GLY A 521 5.75 0.81 -2.67
C GLY A 521 6.83 1.86 -2.89
N ALA A 522 7.99 1.72 -2.21
CA ALA A 522 9.13 2.62 -2.41
C ALA A 522 9.61 2.66 -3.86
N VAL A 523 9.66 1.51 -4.55
CA VAL A 523 10.06 1.42 -5.96
C VAL A 523 9.12 2.23 -6.85
N ILE A 524 7.80 2.05 -6.69
CA ILE A 524 6.79 2.81 -7.44
C ILE A 524 6.90 4.30 -7.12
N GLY A 525 7.10 4.65 -5.84
CA GLY A 525 7.28 6.01 -5.39
C GLY A 525 8.47 6.72 -6.04
N VAL A 526 9.62 6.06 -6.15
CA VAL A 526 10.83 6.62 -6.81
C VAL A 526 10.60 6.87 -8.29
N ILE A 527 9.98 5.92 -8.98
CA ILE A 527 9.66 6.05 -10.41
C ILE A 527 8.71 7.24 -10.61
N ILE A 528 7.67 7.34 -9.80
CA ILE A 528 6.72 8.46 -9.83
C ILE A 528 7.44 9.79 -9.58
N PHE A 529 8.18 9.91 -8.48
CA PHE A 529 8.78 11.19 -8.08
C PHE A 529 9.88 11.65 -9.04
N THR A 530 10.65 10.70 -9.57
CA THR A 530 11.66 10.96 -10.61
C THR A 530 11.01 11.38 -11.92
N SER A 531 9.94 10.69 -12.33
CA SER A 531 9.18 11.04 -13.52
C SER A 531 8.59 12.45 -13.40
N LEU A 532 8.02 12.80 -12.23
CA LEU A 532 7.49 14.16 -11.97
C LEU A 532 8.55 15.24 -12.15
N THR A 533 9.73 15.04 -11.53
CA THR A 533 10.85 15.99 -11.63
C THR A 533 11.34 16.11 -13.08
N TYR A 534 11.41 14.98 -13.79
CA TYR A 534 11.79 14.96 -15.19
C TYR A 534 10.76 15.68 -16.08
N CYS A 535 9.46 15.50 -15.84
CA CYS A 535 8.41 16.20 -16.59
C CYS A 535 8.53 17.72 -16.43
N LEU A 536 8.74 18.22 -15.21
CA LEU A 536 8.94 19.65 -14.97
C LEU A 536 10.17 20.18 -15.73
N THR A 537 11.26 19.41 -15.73
CA THR A 537 12.49 19.75 -16.47
C THR A 537 12.26 19.73 -17.99
N PHE A 538 11.55 18.72 -18.49
CA PHE A 538 11.20 18.57 -19.91
C PHE A 538 10.31 19.70 -20.41
N LEU A 539 9.44 20.24 -19.55
CA LEU A 539 8.62 21.41 -19.83
C LEU A 539 9.41 22.74 -19.77
N GLY A 540 10.71 22.71 -19.47
CA GLY A 540 11.55 23.90 -19.36
C GLY A 540 11.27 24.73 -18.10
N ILE A 541 10.63 24.15 -17.07
CA ILE A 541 10.37 24.86 -15.82
C ILE A 541 11.68 25.07 -15.07
N ASP A 542 11.92 26.31 -14.65
CA ASP A 542 13.12 26.69 -13.90
C ASP A 542 13.32 25.82 -12.65
N THR A 543 14.58 25.43 -12.40
CA THR A 543 14.94 24.52 -11.32
C THR A 543 14.53 25.05 -9.94
N ASN A 544 14.54 26.38 -9.72
CA ASN A 544 14.09 26.97 -8.46
C ASN A 544 12.58 26.81 -8.28
N LEU A 545 11.81 26.98 -9.36
CA LEU A 545 10.36 26.72 -9.36
C LEU A 545 10.04 25.23 -9.17
N GLN A 546 10.89 24.32 -9.65
CA GLN A 546 10.74 22.89 -9.39
C GLN A 546 10.78 22.58 -7.88
N PHE A 547 11.60 23.27 -7.08
CA PHE A 547 11.60 23.10 -5.62
C PHE A 547 10.27 23.50 -4.98
N VAL A 548 9.60 24.53 -5.50
CA VAL A 548 8.27 24.96 -5.04
C VAL A 548 7.25 23.85 -5.31
N PHE A 549 7.20 23.32 -6.53
CA PHE A 549 6.30 22.21 -6.89
C PHE A 549 6.59 20.95 -6.06
N LYS A 550 7.86 20.59 -5.90
CA LYS A 550 8.26 19.47 -5.03
C LYS A 550 7.78 19.67 -3.60
N GLY A 551 7.92 20.87 -3.04
CA GLY A 551 7.44 21.21 -1.70
C GLY A 551 5.92 20.97 -1.54
N PHE A 552 5.11 21.45 -2.49
CA PHE A 552 3.67 21.22 -2.48
C PHE A 552 3.31 19.73 -2.59
N ILE A 553 3.99 18.98 -3.45
CA ILE A 553 3.77 17.53 -3.61
C ILE A 553 4.09 16.79 -2.31
N ILE A 554 5.20 17.14 -1.65
CA ILE A 554 5.61 16.54 -0.38
C ILE A 554 4.55 16.81 0.70
N ILE A 555 4.14 18.06 0.89
CA ILE A 555 3.11 18.43 1.88
C ILE A 555 1.82 17.68 1.61
N ALA A 556 1.38 17.62 0.35
CA ALA A 556 0.17 16.88 -0.03
C ALA A 556 0.28 15.38 0.29
N ALA A 557 1.43 14.76 0.01
CA ALA A 557 1.69 13.36 0.31
C ALA A 557 1.64 13.06 1.82
N VAL A 558 2.34 13.87 2.63
CA VAL A 558 2.40 13.70 4.08
C VAL A 558 1.06 14.00 4.75
N ALA A 559 0.36 15.05 4.30
CA ALA A 559 -0.95 15.42 4.85
C ALA A 559 -1.98 14.30 4.63
N LEU A 560 -1.98 13.67 3.44
CA LEU A 560 -2.88 12.57 3.14
C LEU A 560 -2.56 11.31 3.97
N ASP A 561 -1.27 10.96 4.16
CA ASP A 561 -0.89 9.84 5.03
C ASP A 561 -1.32 10.10 6.49
N SER A 562 -1.11 11.33 6.97
CA SER A 562 -1.50 11.76 8.32
C SER A 562 -3.01 11.67 8.55
N VAL A 563 -3.82 12.15 7.60
CA VAL A 563 -5.30 12.07 7.68
C VAL A 563 -5.79 10.62 7.70
N LYS A 564 -5.15 9.73 6.93
CA LYS A 564 -5.49 8.30 6.90
C LYS A 564 -5.19 7.63 8.25
N TYR A 565 -4.12 8.05 8.92
CA TYR A 565 -3.76 7.55 10.25
C TYR A 565 -4.69 8.10 11.34
N LEU A 566 -5.02 9.39 11.31
CA LEU A 566 -5.90 10.04 12.28
C LEU A 566 -7.33 9.47 12.30
N LYS A 567 -7.84 8.97 11.16
CA LYS A 567 -9.16 8.31 11.08
C LYS A 567 -9.18 6.87 11.62
N LYS A 568 -8.02 6.26 11.85
CA LYS A 568 -7.90 4.89 12.37
C LYS A 568 -7.76 4.83 13.89
N LYS A 569 -7.31 5.92 14.51
CA LYS A 569 -7.55 6.18 15.94
C LYS A 569 -8.98 6.64 16.13
#